data_AF-A0A2E0KX95-F1
#
_entry.id   AF-A0A2E0KX95-F1
#
_cell.length_a   1.000
_cell.length_b   1.000
_cell.length_c   1.000
_cell.angle_alpha   90.00
_cell.angle_beta   90.00
_cell.angle_gamma   90.00
#
_symmetry.space_group_name_H-M   'P 1'
#
loop_
_entity.id
_entity.type
_entity.pdbx_description
1 polymer ?
#
loop_
_entity_poly.entity_id
_entity_poly.type
_entity_poly.pdbx_seq_one_letter_code
_entity_poly.pdbx_strand_id
1 'polypeptide(L)'
;MNLQTHIKAELWTAVSNTYSSGNYSHAILDAVHYLTDVIREKVASDADGAALVGQALGGDEPLLRINRLQTETEKSEQRGFEEILRGVYRAIRNPRSHEQSKDDRDTADAIIIFINYLVNVLDTSKEPYTIGSFIERVFDPDFVESEQYAELLVEEIPKGKRFDTLIEIYRRKLEGNGKIIAYAIQALLQHLSETQIENFLAIVSDELKSTSFEKEIHYTLQLLPPEMWSKISPVARIRIENKLLKSISRGKVYRNSRSCNQEGVLGAWARDFLPHFSSMSEVCLILVQKLESENINDRHYVARYFMRTLPNVLNSCNVIDRFIEAIASGIENDDVDLCEILIDVIRYYPDDWQRKFAADLEYLTDPEYPAVYLFDGTPFLRSELENDEYKEYDLPTNDTTDLPF
;
A
#
# COMPACT_ATOMS: atom_id res chain seq x y z
N MET A 1 -23.10 -42.40 25.78
CA MET A 1 -22.40 -41.76 24.65
C MET A 1 -20.93 -42.18 24.65
N ASN A 2 -20.25 -42.21 23.50
CA ASN A 2 -18.79 -42.36 23.47
C ASN A 2 -18.15 -40.96 23.49
N LEU A 3 -17.73 -40.49 24.67
CA LEU A 3 -17.24 -39.11 24.84
C LEU A 3 -16.01 -38.82 23.97
N GLN A 4 -15.08 -39.77 23.86
CA GLN A 4 -13.83 -39.63 23.10
C GLN A 4 -14.05 -39.20 21.63
N THR A 5 -15.12 -39.67 20.99
CA THR A 5 -15.38 -39.35 19.57
C THR A 5 -16.08 -38.00 19.37
N HIS A 6 -16.45 -37.30 20.44
CA HIS A 6 -17.22 -36.05 20.40
C HIS A 6 -16.44 -34.84 20.92
N ILE A 7 -15.18 -35.04 21.33
CA ILE A 7 -14.32 -33.98 21.84
C ILE A 7 -12.94 -34.03 21.19
N LYS A 8 -12.17 -32.95 21.32
CA LYS A 8 -10.79 -32.86 20.85
C LYS A 8 -9.89 -33.93 21.48
N ALA A 9 -8.88 -34.36 20.72
CA ALA A 9 -7.96 -35.40 21.16
C ALA A 9 -7.14 -34.97 22.39
N GLU A 10 -6.76 -33.70 22.44
CA GLU A 10 -6.02 -33.07 23.51
C GLU A 10 -6.86 -32.97 24.78
N LEU A 11 -8.14 -32.55 24.65
CA LEU A 11 -9.08 -32.52 25.77
C LEU A 11 -9.38 -33.95 26.26
N TRP A 12 -9.55 -34.92 25.37
CA TRP A 12 -9.69 -36.32 25.77
C TRP A 12 -8.47 -36.82 26.54
N THR A 13 -7.27 -36.48 26.08
CA THR A 13 -6.02 -36.83 26.75
C THR A 13 -6.00 -36.29 28.18
N ALA A 14 -6.43 -35.04 28.38
CA ALA A 14 -6.52 -34.42 29.69
C ALA A 14 -7.48 -35.14 30.66
N VAL A 15 -8.64 -35.62 30.17
CA VAL A 15 -9.71 -36.19 31.04
C VAL A 15 -9.72 -37.72 31.11
N SER A 16 -9.05 -38.40 30.18
CA SER A 16 -9.22 -39.84 29.93
C SER A 16 -8.98 -40.72 31.17
N ASN A 17 -7.97 -40.39 31.97
CA ASN A 17 -7.59 -41.15 33.16
C ASN A 17 -8.67 -41.13 34.25
N THR A 18 -9.15 -39.93 34.60
CA THR A 18 -10.15 -39.73 35.64
C THR A 18 -11.53 -40.17 35.17
N TYR A 19 -11.86 -39.93 33.90
CA TYR A 19 -13.12 -40.38 33.30
C TYR A 19 -13.22 -41.91 33.25
N SER A 20 -12.19 -42.61 32.76
CA SER A 20 -12.20 -44.08 32.65
C SER A 20 -12.23 -44.79 34.01
N SER A 21 -11.74 -44.10 35.05
CA SER A 21 -11.77 -44.59 36.44
C SER A 21 -13.12 -44.34 37.13
N GLY A 22 -14.10 -43.74 36.44
CA GLY A 22 -15.39 -43.36 37.02
C GLY A 22 -15.31 -42.18 38.00
N ASN A 23 -14.20 -41.44 38.04
CA ASN A 23 -14.03 -40.25 38.86
C ASN A 23 -14.47 -39.00 38.08
N TYR A 24 -15.78 -38.94 37.82
CA TYR A 24 -16.40 -37.94 36.94
C TYR A 24 -16.22 -36.50 37.42
N SER A 25 -16.24 -36.25 38.74
CA SER A 25 -15.96 -34.90 39.27
C SER A 25 -14.53 -34.44 38.97
N HIS A 26 -13.54 -35.33 39.05
CA HIS A 26 -12.17 -34.97 38.65
C HIS A 26 -12.03 -34.84 37.14
N ALA A 27 -12.72 -35.67 36.35
CA ALA A 27 -12.72 -35.51 34.89
C ALA A 27 -13.25 -34.13 34.45
N ILE A 28 -14.26 -33.60 35.14
CA ILE A 28 -14.74 -32.23 34.93
C ILE A 28 -13.66 -31.20 35.32
N LEU A 29 -12.97 -31.39 36.45
CA LEU A 29 -11.89 -30.49 36.87
C LEU A 29 -10.71 -30.50 35.88
N ASP A 30 -10.30 -31.67 35.40
CA ASP A 30 -9.25 -31.82 34.39
C ASP A 30 -9.62 -31.10 33.09
N ALA A 31 -10.88 -31.19 32.67
CA ALA A 31 -11.39 -30.47 31.50
C ALA A 31 -11.31 -28.94 31.70
N VAL A 32 -11.68 -28.44 32.88
CA VAL A 32 -11.59 -27.00 33.17
C VAL A 32 -10.13 -26.56 33.28
N HIS A 33 -9.23 -27.36 33.84
CA HIS A 33 -7.80 -27.05 33.87
C HIS A 33 -7.22 -26.95 32.46
N TYR A 34 -7.55 -27.90 31.58
CA TYR A 34 -7.18 -27.81 30.18
C TYR A 34 -7.70 -26.52 29.52
N LEU A 35 -8.95 -26.14 29.76
CA LEU A 35 -9.51 -24.86 29.29
C LEU A 35 -8.75 -23.65 29.86
N THR A 36 -8.34 -23.69 31.12
CA THR A 36 -7.51 -22.64 31.74
C THR A 36 -6.18 -22.50 31.03
N ASP A 37 -5.50 -23.62 30.76
CA ASP A 37 -4.20 -23.64 30.10
C ASP A 37 -4.29 -23.08 28.67
N VAL A 38 -5.32 -23.46 27.90
CA VAL A 38 -5.59 -22.89 26.56
C VAL A 38 -5.73 -21.36 26.62
N ILE A 39 -6.44 -20.82 27.61
CA ILE A 39 -6.58 -19.36 27.75
C ILE A 39 -5.24 -18.72 28.11
N ARG A 40 -4.51 -19.29 29.09
CA ARG A 40 -3.21 -18.75 29.54
C ARG A 40 -2.18 -18.70 28.43
N GLU A 41 -2.06 -19.77 27.65
CA GLU A 41 -1.13 -19.83 26.52
C GLU A 41 -1.43 -18.73 25.50
N LYS A 42 -2.71 -18.49 25.20
CA LYS A 42 -3.13 -17.48 24.22
C LYS A 42 -2.92 -16.03 24.67
N VAL A 43 -2.90 -15.74 25.97
CA VAL A 43 -2.73 -14.36 26.49
C VAL A 43 -1.45 -14.14 27.29
N ALA A 44 -0.57 -15.15 27.36
CA ALA A 44 0.66 -15.13 28.15
C ALA A 44 0.44 -14.59 29.59
N SER A 45 -0.58 -15.10 30.29
CA SER A 45 -0.96 -14.66 31.64
C SER A 45 -0.92 -15.80 32.66
N ASP A 46 -0.41 -15.51 33.85
CA ASP A 46 -0.43 -16.43 35.01
C ASP A 46 -1.70 -16.29 35.86
N ALA A 47 -2.66 -15.46 35.44
CA ALA A 47 -3.91 -15.28 36.16
C ALA A 47 -4.74 -16.59 36.23
N ASP A 48 -5.78 -16.60 37.06
CA ASP A 48 -6.68 -17.75 37.18
C ASP A 48 -8.16 -17.35 37.25
N GLY A 49 -9.02 -18.30 36.89
CA GLY A 49 -10.45 -18.22 37.05
C GLY A 49 -11.10 -17.02 36.37
N ALA A 50 -12.03 -16.38 37.08
CA ALA A 50 -12.74 -15.22 36.55
C ALA A 50 -11.81 -14.02 36.27
N ALA A 51 -10.66 -13.91 36.94
CA ALA A 51 -9.71 -12.83 36.67
C ALA A 51 -9.00 -13.05 35.32
N LEU A 52 -8.56 -14.28 35.04
CA LEU A 52 -7.99 -14.67 33.74
C LEU A 52 -8.96 -14.40 32.59
N VAL A 53 -10.22 -14.82 32.71
CA VAL A 53 -11.24 -14.58 31.68
C VAL A 53 -11.45 -13.09 31.44
N GLY A 54 -11.48 -12.28 32.51
CA GLY A 54 -11.64 -10.84 32.39
C GLY A 54 -10.48 -10.15 31.68
N GLN A 55 -9.24 -10.60 31.92
CA GLN A 55 -8.06 -10.11 31.19
C GLN A 55 -8.10 -10.53 29.72
N ALA A 56 -8.48 -11.78 29.44
CA ALA A 56 -8.43 -12.32 28.09
C ALA A 56 -9.53 -11.78 27.18
N LEU A 57 -10.77 -11.73 27.64
CA LEU A 57 -11.96 -11.56 26.77
C LEU A 57 -12.81 -10.34 27.13
N GLY A 58 -12.54 -9.69 28.27
CA GLY A 58 -13.34 -8.57 28.76
C GLY A 58 -12.83 -7.20 28.35
N GLY A 59 -13.68 -6.19 28.58
CA GLY A 59 -13.39 -4.79 28.26
C GLY A 59 -13.67 -4.41 26.80
N ASP A 60 -13.38 -3.16 26.45
CA ASP A 60 -13.61 -2.63 25.10
C ASP A 60 -12.56 -3.08 24.08
N GLU A 61 -11.35 -3.39 24.55
CA GLU A 61 -10.23 -3.90 23.74
C GLU A 61 -9.68 -5.21 24.35
N PRO A 62 -10.39 -6.34 24.22
CA PRO A 62 -9.97 -7.62 24.80
C PRO A 62 -8.74 -8.20 24.09
N LEU A 63 -7.91 -8.95 24.84
CA LEU A 63 -6.71 -9.63 24.33
C LEU A 63 -7.03 -10.79 23.37
N LEU A 64 -8.22 -11.36 23.44
CA LEU A 64 -8.74 -12.36 22.52
C LEU A 64 -10.09 -11.92 21.98
N ARG A 65 -10.22 -11.95 20.66
CA ARG A 65 -11.48 -11.66 19.97
C ARG A 65 -12.00 -12.94 19.33
N ILE A 66 -13.24 -13.32 19.65
CA ILE A 66 -13.90 -14.49 19.04
C ILE A 66 -14.54 -14.16 17.68
N ASN A 67 -14.63 -12.86 17.33
CA ASN A 67 -15.15 -12.34 16.08
C ASN A 67 -14.49 -10.96 15.78
N ARG A 68 -15.03 -10.18 14.83
CA ARG A 68 -14.40 -8.91 14.40
C ARG A 68 -14.70 -7.71 15.31
N LEU A 69 -15.63 -7.83 16.26
CA LEU A 69 -16.11 -6.74 17.14
C LEU A 69 -16.56 -5.46 16.38
N GLN A 70 -17.05 -5.59 15.15
CA GLN A 70 -17.45 -4.44 14.34
C GLN A 70 -18.93 -4.06 14.55
N THR A 71 -19.78 -5.06 14.79
CA THR A 71 -21.23 -4.88 14.97
C THR A 71 -21.64 -5.03 16.44
N GLU A 72 -22.79 -4.46 16.82
CA GLU A 72 -23.36 -4.65 18.17
C GLU A 72 -23.66 -6.13 18.47
N THR A 73 -24.02 -6.91 17.45
CA THR A 73 -24.18 -8.37 17.58
C THR A 73 -22.86 -9.02 17.97
N GLU A 74 -21.79 -8.74 17.23
CA GLU A 74 -20.45 -9.30 17.50
C GLU A 74 -19.94 -8.92 18.90
N LYS A 75 -20.14 -7.65 19.32
CA LYS A 75 -19.80 -7.20 20.68
C LYS A 75 -20.62 -7.90 21.76
N SER A 76 -21.88 -8.23 21.46
CA SER A 76 -22.74 -8.94 22.41
C SER A 76 -22.36 -10.42 22.50
N GLU A 77 -21.99 -11.06 21.40
CA GLU A 77 -21.43 -12.42 21.39
C GLU A 77 -20.15 -12.51 22.23
N GLN A 78 -19.21 -11.58 22.06
CA GLN A 78 -17.98 -11.51 22.84
C GLN A 78 -18.27 -11.41 24.34
N ARG A 79 -19.13 -10.47 24.75
CA ARG A 79 -19.51 -10.29 26.17
C ARG A 79 -20.22 -11.53 26.72
N GLY A 80 -21.15 -12.11 25.97
CA GLY A 80 -21.84 -13.34 26.37
C GLY A 80 -20.88 -14.52 26.54
N PHE A 81 -19.89 -14.66 25.66
CA PHE A 81 -18.87 -15.70 25.76
C PHE A 81 -17.95 -15.49 26.98
N GLU A 82 -17.54 -14.26 27.26
CA GLU A 82 -16.82 -13.90 28.49
C GLU A 82 -17.62 -14.30 29.75
N GLU A 83 -18.91 -13.95 29.80
CA GLU A 83 -19.80 -14.27 30.91
C GLU A 83 -19.98 -15.78 31.11
N ILE A 84 -20.13 -16.53 30.01
CA ILE A 84 -20.20 -17.99 30.03
C ILE A 84 -18.94 -18.59 30.66
N LEU A 85 -17.75 -18.15 30.22
CA LEU A 85 -16.49 -18.64 30.76
C LEU A 85 -16.32 -18.30 32.24
N ARG A 86 -16.68 -17.07 32.66
CA ARG A 86 -16.74 -16.72 34.09
C ARG A 86 -17.71 -17.63 34.85
N GLY A 87 -18.84 -17.97 34.23
CA GLY A 87 -19.83 -18.92 34.74
C GLY A 87 -19.26 -20.32 34.95
N VAL A 88 -18.46 -20.85 34.01
CA VAL A 88 -17.77 -22.14 34.16
C VAL A 88 -16.89 -22.14 35.40
N TYR A 89 -16.09 -21.10 35.63
CA TYR A 89 -15.27 -21.02 36.83
C TYR A 89 -16.12 -20.92 38.10
N ARG A 90 -17.10 -20.00 38.12
CA ARG A 90 -17.88 -19.72 39.34
C ARG A 90 -18.85 -20.83 39.73
N ALA A 91 -19.52 -21.43 38.75
CA ALA A 91 -20.60 -22.39 38.98
C ALA A 91 -20.17 -23.85 38.81
N ILE A 92 -19.15 -24.13 37.99
CA ILE A 92 -18.72 -25.51 37.71
C ILE A 92 -17.45 -25.84 38.50
N ARG A 93 -16.37 -25.08 38.32
CA ARG A 93 -15.07 -25.37 38.95
C ARG A 93 -15.07 -25.10 40.45
N ASN A 94 -15.38 -23.87 40.86
CA ASN A 94 -15.19 -23.44 42.26
C ASN A 94 -15.89 -24.35 43.27
N PRO A 95 -17.17 -24.75 43.09
CA PRO A 95 -17.83 -25.66 44.04
C PRO A 95 -17.11 -27.01 44.14
N ARG A 96 -16.63 -27.57 43.02
CA ARG A 96 -15.92 -28.86 42.96
C ARG A 96 -14.51 -28.80 43.52
N SER A 97 -13.89 -27.62 43.54
CA SER A 97 -12.57 -27.40 44.13
C SER A 97 -12.61 -27.13 45.64
N HIS A 98 -13.72 -26.62 46.16
CA HIS A 98 -13.85 -26.24 47.57
C HIS A 98 -14.63 -27.28 48.41
N GLU A 99 -15.52 -28.05 47.80
CA GLU A 99 -16.35 -29.05 48.48
C GLU A 99 -16.30 -30.41 47.77
N GLN A 100 -16.57 -31.49 48.51
CA GLN A 100 -16.68 -32.82 47.91
C GLN A 100 -17.93 -32.90 47.02
N SER A 101 -17.72 -33.00 45.71
CA SER A 101 -18.76 -33.25 44.72
C SER A 101 -18.79 -34.72 44.29
N LYS A 102 -19.97 -35.24 43.98
CA LYS A 102 -20.14 -36.54 43.33
C LYS A 102 -21.01 -36.39 42.09
N ASP A 103 -20.35 -36.23 40.95
CA ASP A 103 -20.99 -36.18 39.65
C ASP A 103 -21.22 -37.59 39.08
N ASP A 104 -22.29 -37.74 38.31
CA ASP A 104 -22.52 -38.93 37.49
C ASP A 104 -21.92 -38.77 36.09
N ARG A 105 -21.96 -39.86 35.33
CA ARG A 105 -21.41 -39.90 33.97
C ARG A 105 -22.10 -38.91 33.04
N ASP A 106 -23.42 -38.83 33.11
CA ASP A 106 -24.20 -37.99 32.19
C ASP A 106 -23.93 -36.50 32.43
N THR A 107 -23.75 -36.11 33.70
CA THR A 107 -23.34 -34.75 34.09
C THR A 107 -21.93 -34.43 33.57
N ALA A 108 -20.97 -35.34 33.75
CA ALA A 108 -19.62 -35.13 33.22
C ALA A 108 -19.59 -35.07 31.68
N ASP A 109 -20.32 -35.96 31.02
CA ASP A 109 -20.46 -35.97 29.56
C ASP A 109 -20.97 -34.62 29.04
N ALA A 110 -22.04 -34.08 29.64
CA ALA A 110 -22.60 -32.80 29.24
C ALA A 110 -21.63 -31.63 29.45
N ILE A 111 -20.97 -31.58 30.61
CA ILE A 111 -20.04 -30.49 30.95
C ILE A 111 -18.78 -30.55 30.08
N ILE A 112 -18.19 -31.73 29.88
CA ILE A 112 -16.96 -31.87 29.09
C ILE A 112 -17.22 -31.55 27.61
N ILE A 113 -18.38 -31.93 27.06
CA ILE A 113 -18.77 -31.50 25.70
C ILE A 113 -18.95 -29.98 25.63
N PHE A 114 -19.54 -29.37 26.65
CA PHE A 114 -19.67 -27.92 26.69
C PHE A 114 -18.30 -27.23 26.75
N ILE A 115 -17.36 -27.74 27.56
CA ILE A 115 -15.98 -27.26 27.60
C ILE A 115 -15.31 -27.39 26.22
N ASN A 116 -15.52 -28.52 25.53
CA ASN A 116 -15.01 -28.72 24.17
C ASN A 116 -15.53 -27.63 23.20
N TYR A 117 -16.81 -27.27 23.29
CA TYR A 117 -17.36 -26.15 22.51
C TYR A 117 -16.63 -24.83 22.82
N LEU A 118 -16.39 -24.51 24.09
CA LEU A 118 -15.69 -23.28 24.48
C LEU A 118 -14.23 -23.25 23.98
N VAL A 119 -13.52 -24.37 24.07
CA VAL A 119 -12.16 -24.52 23.52
C VAL A 119 -12.16 -24.28 22.00
N ASN A 120 -13.14 -24.82 21.27
CA ASN A 120 -13.23 -24.60 19.82
C ASN A 120 -13.42 -23.14 19.46
N VAL A 121 -14.21 -22.38 20.22
CA VAL A 121 -14.36 -20.93 20.01
C VAL A 121 -13.05 -20.21 20.31
N LEU A 122 -12.36 -20.56 21.39
CA LEU A 122 -11.05 -19.97 21.74
C LEU A 122 -9.97 -20.24 20.69
N ASP A 123 -9.99 -21.41 20.05
CA ASP A 123 -9.02 -21.72 18.99
C ASP A 123 -9.21 -20.87 17.73
N THR A 124 -10.45 -20.44 17.47
CA THR A 124 -10.73 -19.48 16.40
C THR A 124 -10.46 -18.02 16.78
N SER A 125 -10.18 -17.74 18.06
CA SER A 125 -9.96 -16.36 18.52
C SER A 125 -8.63 -15.80 18.01
N LYS A 126 -8.64 -14.51 17.67
CA LYS A 126 -7.47 -13.77 17.19
C LYS A 126 -7.05 -12.72 18.21
N GLU A 127 -5.76 -12.43 18.25
CA GLU A 127 -5.23 -11.26 18.97
C GLU A 127 -5.87 -9.96 18.45
N PRO A 128 -6.03 -8.93 19.30
CA PRO A 128 -6.59 -7.66 18.88
C PRO A 128 -5.68 -7.00 17.86
N TYR A 129 -6.30 -6.42 16.84
CA TYR A 129 -5.62 -5.49 15.95
C TYR A 129 -4.94 -4.39 16.75
N THR A 130 -3.65 -4.20 16.54
CA THR A 130 -2.91 -3.01 16.97
C THR A 130 -2.30 -2.32 15.76
N ILE A 131 -2.23 -0.99 15.80
CA ILE A 131 -1.57 -0.22 14.74
C ILE A 131 -0.12 -0.67 14.56
N GLY A 132 0.59 -0.97 15.67
CA GLY A 132 1.96 -1.50 15.64
C GLY A 132 2.07 -2.81 14.84
N SER A 133 1.24 -3.81 15.15
CA SER A 133 1.25 -5.11 14.45
C SER A 133 0.96 -4.98 12.95
N PHE A 134 0.15 -4.00 12.55
CA PHE A 134 -0.11 -3.75 11.13
C PHE A 134 1.07 -3.09 10.45
N ILE A 135 1.69 -2.11 11.11
CA ILE A 135 2.86 -1.41 10.57
C ILE A 135 4.01 -2.39 10.39
N GLU A 136 4.24 -3.31 11.31
CA GLU A 136 5.27 -4.35 11.16
C GLU A 136 5.07 -5.16 9.87
N ARG A 137 3.82 -5.47 9.48
CA ARG A 137 3.51 -6.18 8.23
C ARG A 137 3.68 -5.32 6.99
N VAL A 138 3.38 -4.02 7.05
CA VAL A 138 3.56 -3.08 5.93
C VAL A 138 5.05 -2.77 5.71
N PHE A 139 5.85 -2.73 6.77
CA PHE A 139 7.28 -2.43 6.71
C PHE A 139 8.14 -3.70 6.64
N ASP A 140 7.50 -4.85 6.41
CA ASP A 140 8.16 -6.14 6.26
C ASP A 140 9.00 -6.16 4.95
N PRO A 141 10.28 -6.56 5.01
CA PRO A 141 11.11 -6.72 3.81
C PRO A 141 10.54 -7.68 2.76
N ASP A 142 9.76 -8.68 3.18
CA ASP A 142 9.14 -9.71 2.34
C ASP A 142 7.68 -9.36 1.95
N PHE A 143 7.29 -8.08 2.07
CA PHE A 143 5.97 -7.61 1.63
C PHE A 143 5.71 -7.95 0.16
N VAL A 144 4.54 -8.52 -0.14
CA VAL A 144 4.15 -8.85 -1.51
C VAL A 144 3.69 -7.58 -2.23
N GLU A 145 4.53 -7.05 -3.12
CA GLU A 145 4.32 -5.84 -3.92
C GLU A 145 3.16 -5.96 -4.92
N SER A 146 1.92 -5.99 -4.43
CA SER A 146 0.71 -6.04 -5.25
C SER A 146 -0.46 -5.34 -4.59
N GLU A 147 -1.31 -4.70 -5.40
CA GLU A 147 -2.56 -4.07 -4.95
C GLU A 147 -3.47 -5.07 -4.24
N GLN A 148 -3.58 -6.29 -4.79
CA GLN A 148 -4.42 -7.35 -4.23
C GLN A 148 -3.99 -7.74 -2.81
N TYR A 149 -2.69 -7.86 -2.56
CA TYR A 149 -2.18 -8.18 -1.22
C TYR A 149 -2.46 -7.06 -0.22
N ALA A 150 -2.17 -5.81 -0.60
CA ALA A 150 -2.42 -4.65 0.25
C ALA A 150 -3.90 -4.48 0.62
N GLU A 151 -4.80 -4.73 -0.34
CA GLU A 151 -6.25 -4.68 -0.09
C GLU A 151 -6.68 -5.71 0.95
N LEU A 152 -6.21 -6.97 0.83
CA LEU A 152 -6.48 -8.03 1.80
C LEU A 152 -5.95 -7.68 3.21
N LEU A 153 -4.78 -7.06 3.30
CA LEU A 153 -4.24 -6.57 4.57
C LEU A 153 -5.15 -5.49 5.19
N VAL A 154 -5.60 -4.52 4.39
CA VAL A 154 -6.46 -3.41 4.86
C VAL A 154 -7.84 -3.90 5.30
N GLU A 155 -8.36 -4.98 4.71
CA GLU A 155 -9.61 -5.62 5.15
C GLU A 155 -9.53 -6.15 6.60
N GLU A 156 -8.34 -6.50 7.09
CA GLU A 156 -8.15 -6.93 8.48
C GLU A 156 -8.24 -5.77 9.48
N ILE A 157 -8.09 -4.53 9.03
CA ILE A 157 -8.13 -3.34 9.91
C ILE A 157 -9.58 -3.03 10.30
N PRO A 158 -9.90 -2.94 11.60
CA PRO A 158 -11.21 -2.48 12.06
C PRO A 158 -11.56 -1.10 11.48
N LYS A 159 -12.77 -0.92 10.96
CA LYS A 159 -13.20 0.32 10.26
C LYS A 159 -12.86 1.60 11.03
N GLY A 160 -13.08 1.61 12.35
CA GLY A 160 -12.81 2.76 13.21
C GLY A 160 -11.33 3.09 13.43
N LYS A 161 -10.40 2.19 13.08
CA LYS A 161 -8.94 2.35 13.25
C LYS A 161 -8.22 2.63 11.92
N ARG A 162 -8.91 2.55 10.77
CA ARG A 162 -8.31 2.73 9.43
C ARG A 162 -7.66 4.11 9.26
N PHE A 163 -8.34 5.16 9.70
CA PHE A 163 -7.81 6.52 9.62
C PHE A 163 -6.54 6.68 10.48
N ASP A 164 -6.57 6.28 11.75
CA ASP A 164 -5.40 6.38 12.63
C ASP A 164 -4.21 5.55 12.11
N THR A 165 -4.49 4.40 11.50
CA THR A 165 -3.48 3.55 10.86
C THR A 165 -2.85 4.25 9.65
N LEU A 166 -3.66 4.88 8.79
CA LEU A 166 -3.17 5.67 7.65
C LEU A 166 -2.23 6.78 8.14
N ILE A 167 -2.64 7.54 9.17
CA ILE A 167 -1.83 8.63 9.72
C ILE A 167 -0.50 8.11 10.24
N GLU A 168 -0.49 6.98 10.95
CA GLU A 168 0.73 6.43 11.51
C GLU A 168 1.70 5.91 10.43
N ILE A 169 1.19 5.23 9.41
CA ILE A 169 1.99 4.80 8.24
C ILE A 169 2.60 6.03 7.56
N TYR A 170 1.82 7.09 7.32
CA TYR A 170 2.31 8.31 6.68
C TYR A 170 3.40 9.02 7.51
N ARG A 171 3.27 9.04 8.85
CA ARG A 171 4.28 9.64 9.74
C ARG A 171 5.60 8.88 9.69
N ARG A 172 5.53 7.55 9.60
CA ARG A 172 6.70 6.67 9.54
C ARG A 172 7.21 6.43 8.12
N LYS A 173 6.71 7.16 7.11
CA LYS A 173 7.04 6.98 5.68
C LYS A 173 8.54 6.89 5.40
N LEU A 174 9.37 7.64 6.13
CA LEU A 174 10.82 7.67 5.92
C LEU A 174 11.58 6.44 6.45
N GLU A 175 10.92 5.59 7.24
CA GLU A 175 11.51 4.39 7.86
C GLU A 175 11.45 3.16 6.96
N GLY A 176 10.66 3.19 5.88
CA GLY A 176 10.44 2.05 5.00
C GLY A 176 10.61 2.36 3.52
N ASN A 177 10.24 1.38 2.70
CA ASN A 177 10.26 1.50 1.25
C ASN A 177 8.99 2.22 0.78
N GLY A 178 9.14 3.37 0.12
CA GLY A 178 8.01 4.19 -0.31
C GLY A 178 7.07 3.48 -1.30
N LYS A 179 7.56 2.55 -2.12
CA LYS A 179 6.72 1.74 -3.02
C LYS A 179 5.79 0.82 -2.25
N ILE A 180 6.36 0.06 -1.30
CA ILE A 180 5.61 -0.85 -0.43
C ILE A 180 4.54 -0.08 0.35
N ILE A 181 4.95 1.06 0.95
CA ILE A 181 4.05 1.91 1.72
C ILE A 181 2.93 2.50 0.84
N ALA A 182 3.22 2.82 -0.43
CA ALA A 182 2.23 3.35 -1.36
C ALA A 182 1.07 2.38 -1.57
N TYR A 183 1.32 1.07 -1.73
CA TYR A 183 0.24 0.08 -1.84
C TYR A 183 -0.70 0.10 -0.63
N ALA A 184 -0.15 0.14 0.59
CA ALA A 184 -0.93 0.17 1.81
C ALA A 184 -1.74 1.48 1.95
N ILE A 185 -1.14 2.63 1.63
CA ILE A 185 -1.81 3.93 1.68
C ILE A 185 -2.93 4.02 0.65
N GLN A 186 -2.68 3.61 -0.59
CA GLN A 186 -3.67 3.66 -1.66
C GLN A 186 -4.87 2.76 -1.35
N ALA A 187 -4.62 1.53 -0.87
CA ALA A 187 -5.68 0.64 -0.40
C ALA A 187 -6.48 1.28 0.76
N LEU A 188 -5.81 1.83 1.78
CA LEU A 188 -6.46 2.52 2.88
C LEU A 188 -7.35 3.68 2.42
N LEU A 189 -6.89 4.51 1.48
CA LEU A 189 -7.63 5.67 0.96
C LEU A 189 -8.96 5.27 0.31
N GLN A 190 -9.04 4.10 -0.34
CA GLN A 190 -10.28 3.57 -0.93
C GLN A 190 -11.36 3.23 0.11
N HIS A 191 -10.95 3.04 1.37
CA HIS A 191 -11.82 2.62 2.48
C HIS A 191 -12.20 3.73 3.45
N LEU A 192 -11.76 4.97 3.18
CA LEU A 192 -12.02 6.13 4.03
C LEU A 192 -13.15 7.00 3.49
N SER A 193 -13.86 7.68 4.40
CA SER A 193 -14.85 8.67 4.01
C SER A 193 -14.20 9.92 3.44
N GLU A 194 -14.95 10.72 2.68
CA GLU A 194 -14.47 12.00 2.15
C GLU A 194 -13.91 12.92 3.25
N THR A 195 -14.59 13.02 4.39
CA THR A 195 -14.11 13.80 5.54
C THR A 195 -12.80 13.26 6.12
N GLN A 196 -12.61 11.94 6.15
CA GLN A 196 -11.34 11.35 6.59
C GLN A 196 -10.21 11.66 5.60
N ILE A 197 -10.49 11.59 4.29
CA ILE A 197 -9.52 11.97 3.26
C ILE A 197 -9.17 13.46 3.38
N GLU A 198 -10.15 14.35 3.56
CA GLU A 198 -9.92 15.78 3.79
C GLU A 198 -9.02 16.04 5.01
N ASN A 199 -9.28 15.36 6.12
CA ASN A 199 -8.45 15.47 7.33
C ASN A 199 -7.02 14.96 7.11
N PHE A 200 -6.87 13.85 6.38
CA PHE A 200 -5.54 13.35 6.00
C PHE A 200 -4.80 14.37 5.12
N LEU A 201 -5.44 14.90 4.09
CA LEU A 201 -4.85 15.90 3.20
C LEU A 201 -4.54 17.23 3.91
N ALA A 202 -5.27 17.58 4.96
CA ALA A 202 -4.93 18.71 5.83
C ALA A 202 -3.61 18.47 6.58
N ILE A 203 -3.38 17.26 7.11
CA ILE A 203 -2.13 16.87 7.76
C ILE A 203 -0.97 16.89 6.75
N VAL A 204 -1.16 16.30 5.56
CA VAL A 204 -0.18 16.34 4.47
C VAL A 204 0.14 17.79 4.09
N SER A 205 -0.90 18.63 3.96
CA SER A 205 -0.74 20.04 3.63
C SER A 205 0.09 20.79 4.67
N ASP A 206 -0.12 20.54 5.96
CA ASP A 206 0.62 21.20 7.03
C ASP A 206 2.10 20.80 7.05
N GLU A 207 2.41 19.54 6.77
CA GLU A 207 3.81 19.09 6.58
C GLU A 207 4.45 19.79 5.37
N LEU A 208 3.77 19.79 4.22
CA LEU A 208 4.26 20.40 2.98
C LEU A 208 4.40 21.93 3.06
N LYS A 209 3.71 22.62 3.99
CA LYS A 209 3.91 24.07 4.25
C LYS A 209 5.28 24.37 4.84
N SER A 210 5.87 23.46 5.60
CA SER A 210 7.07 23.72 6.41
C SER A 210 8.28 22.90 5.99
N THR A 211 8.10 21.70 5.44
CA THR A 211 9.21 20.80 5.07
C THR A 211 10.23 21.48 4.16
N SER A 212 11.51 21.32 4.48
CA SER A 212 12.62 21.71 3.61
C SER A 212 13.42 20.52 3.12
N PHE A 213 13.05 19.30 3.53
CA PHE A 213 13.76 18.08 3.21
C PHE A 213 13.16 17.44 1.97
N GLU A 214 13.95 17.35 0.89
CA GLU A 214 13.45 16.85 -0.40
C GLU A 214 12.96 15.41 -0.31
N LYS A 215 13.55 14.59 0.58
CA LYS A 215 13.10 13.21 0.81
C LYS A 215 11.65 13.14 1.32
N GLU A 216 11.22 14.08 2.18
CA GLU A 216 9.83 14.12 2.64
C GLU A 216 8.88 14.42 1.48
N ILE A 217 9.22 15.40 0.64
CA ILE A 217 8.42 15.77 -0.54
C ILE A 217 8.33 14.58 -1.50
N HIS A 218 9.46 13.95 -1.79
CA HIS A 218 9.53 12.78 -2.67
C HIS A 218 8.63 11.64 -2.16
N TYR A 219 8.75 11.25 -0.89
CA TYR A 219 7.89 10.21 -0.33
C TYR A 219 6.42 10.63 -0.36
N THR A 220 6.08 11.90 -0.08
CA THR A 220 4.69 12.36 -0.19
C THR A 220 4.15 12.21 -1.63
N LEU A 221 4.94 12.53 -2.66
CA LEU A 221 4.55 12.33 -4.06
C LEU A 221 4.38 10.85 -4.40
N GLN A 222 5.24 9.96 -3.87
CA GLN A 222 5.12 8.52 -4.11
C GLN A 222 3.87 7.91 -3.46
N LEU A 223 3.47 8.43 -2.29
CA LEU A 223 2.37 7.89 -1.49
C LEU A 223 1.00 8.43 -1.88
N LEU A 224 0.94 9.64 -2.44
CA LEU A 224 -0.31 10.32 -2.73
C LEU A 224 -0.76 10.05 -4.17
N PRO A 225 -2.03 9.68 -4.43
CA PRO A 225 -2.55 9.64 -5.79
C PRO A 225 -2.51 11.04 -6.45
N PRO A 226 -2.05 11.17 -7.72
CA PRO A 226 -1.87 12.47 -8.37
C PRO A 226 -3.12 13.36 -8.38
N GLU A 227 -4.30 12.77 -8.55
CA GLU A 227 -5.58 13.48 -8.59
C GLU A 227 -5.90 14.22 -7.27
N MET A 228 -5.34 13.75 -6.15
CA MET A 228 -5.50 14.37 -4.84
C MET A 228 -4.63 15.63 -4.67
N TRP A 229 -3.66 15.88 -5.55
CA TRP A 229 -2.81 17.07 -5.49
C TRP A 229 -3.62 18.38 -5.56
N SER A 230 -4.70 18.36 -6.34
CA SER A 230 -5.64 19.49 -6.45
C SER A 230 -6.35 19.86 -5.14
N LYS A 231 -6.37 18.94 -4.16
CA LYS A 231 -6.99 19.10 -2.83
C LYS A 231 -5.99 19.53 -1.74
N ILE A 232 -4.68 19.50 -2.02
CA ILE A 232 -3.66 20.04 -1.11
C ILE A 232 -3.84 21.55 -0.97
N SER A 233 -3.63 22.08 0.24
CA SER A 233 -3.84 23.51 0.51
C SER A 233 -3.06 24.39 -0.48
N PRO A 234 -3.64 25.50 -1.01
CA PRO A 234 -2.97 26.31 -2.02
C PRO A 234 -1.58 26.80 -1.62
N VAL A 235 -1.39 27.15 -0.34
CA VAL A 235 -0.10 27.62 0.20
C VAL A 235 0.97 26.51 0.13
N ALA A 236 0.63 25.30 0.56
CA ALA A 236 1.53 24.14 0.47
C ALA A 236 1.83 23.82 -1.00
N ARG A 237 0.78 23.73 -1.81
CA ARG A 237 0.87 23.35 -3.22
C ARG A 237 1.78 24.28 -4.02
N ILE A 238 1.55 25.60 -3.98
CA ILE A 238 2.38 26.59 -4.68
C ILE A 238 3.85 26.51 -4.22
N ARG A 239 4.08 26.35 -2.91
CA ARG A 239 5.43 26.23 -2.34
C ARG A 239 6.17 25.00 -2.88
N ILE A 240 5.48 23.85 -2.91
CA ILE A 240 6.07 22.60 -3.40
C ILE A 240 6.24 22.65 -4.92
N GLU A 241 5.22 23.07 -5.68
CA GLU A 241 5.32 23.24 -7.13
C GLU A 241 6.54 24.09 -7.52
N ASN A 242 6.80 25.22 -6.83
CA ASN A 242 8.00 26.02 -7.06
C ASN A 242 9.32 25.24 -6.83
N LYS A 243 9.37 24.34 -5.84
CA LYS A 243 10.54 23.45 -5.63
C LYS A 243 10.66 22.42 -6.76
N LEU A 244 9.54 21.81 -7.16
CA LEU A 244 9.48 20.83 -8.25
C LEU A 244 9.91 21.47 -9.57
N LEU A 245 9.40 22.65 -9.91
CA LEU A 245 9.77 23.41 -11.10
C LEU A 245 11.26 23.79 -11.10
N LYS A 246 11.82 24.18 -9.95
CA LYS A 246 13.27 24.40 -9.80
C LYS A 246 14.08 23.13 -10.05
N SER A 247 13.60 21.99 -9.57
CA SER A 247 14.23 20.70 -9.83
C SER A 247 14.18 20.34 -11.32
N ILE A 248 13.01 20.47 -11.97
CA ILE A 248 12.83 20.22 -13.41
C ILE A 248 13.77 21.12 -14.23
N SER A 249 13.82 22.43 -13.94
CA SER A 249 14.69 23.37 -14.68
C SER A 249 16.18 23.00 -14.58
N ARG A 250 16.63 22.48 -13.44
CA ARG A 250 18.03 22.10 -13.17
C ARG A 250 18.37 20.66 -13.53
N GLY A 251 17.36 19.85 -13.82
CA GLY A 251 17.50 18.44 -14.16
C GLY A 251 18.26 18.23 -15.46
N LYS A 252 19.20 17.29 -15.45
CA LYS A 252 20.05 16.92 -16.58
C LYS A 252 20.26 15.43 -16.60
N VAL A 253 20.31 14.84 -17.79
CA VAL A 253 20.70 13.45 -18.00
C VAL A 253 21.99 13.45 -18.80
N TYR A 254 23.03 12.84 -18.24
CA TYR A 254 24.32 12.71 -18.92
C TYR A 254 24.37 11.44 -19.75
N ARG A 255 25.13 11.47 -20.85
CA ARG A 255 25.34 10.30 -21.72
C ARG A 255 25.83 9.10 -20.90
N ASN A 256 25.27 7.92 -21.16
CA ASN A 256 25.50 6.66 -20.44
C ASN A 256 25.07 6.67 -18.95
N SER A 257 24.44 7.73 -18.46
CA SER A 257 23.81 7.73 -17.14
C SER A 257 22.45 7.05 -17.22
N ARG A 258 22.17 6.14 -16.28
CA ARG A 258 20.84 5.57 -16.11
C ARG A 258 19.84 6.58 -15.52
N SER A 259 20.34 7.56 -14.77
CA SER A 259 19.54 8.53 -14.03
C SER A 259 19.90 9.99 -14.33
N CYS A 260 19.04 10.92 -13.87
CA CYS A 260 19.36 12.34 -13.89
C CYS A 260 20.37 12.71 -12.79
N ASN A 261 20.91 13.93 -12.88
CA ASN A 261 21.65 14.55 -11.78
C ASN A 261 20.77 14.72 -10.52
N GLN A 262 21.43 14.89 -9.37
CA GLN A 262 20.75 15.06 -8.07
C GLN A 262 19.71 16.18 -8.07
N GLU A 263 19.98 17.28 -8.78
CA GLU A 263 19.09 18.45 -8.82
C GLU A 263 17.78 18.18 -9.58
N GLY A 264 17.75 17.19 -10.47
CA GLY A 264 16.59 16.83 -11.29
C GLY A 264 15.71 15.73 -10.70
N VAL A 265 16.15 15.09 -9.62
CA VAL A 265 15.48 13.90 -9.07
C VAL A 265 14.05 14.22 -8.66
N LEU A 266 13.86 15.25 -7.85
CA LEU A 266 12.54 15.61 -7.33
C LEU A 266 11.56 16.01 -8.46
N GLY A 267 12.06 16.64 -9.52
CA GLY A 267 11.29 16.97 -10.71
C GLY A 267 10.83 15.73 -11.49
N ALA A 268 11.67 14.70 -11.59
CA ALA A 268 11.32 13.45 -12.26
C ALA A 268 10.15 12.73 -11.55
N TRP A 269 10.15 12.74 -10.20
CA TRP A 269 9.04 12.22 -9.38
C TRP A 269 7.73 13.03 -9.48
N ALA A 270 7.79 14.26 -9.99
CA ALA A 270 6.61 15.10 -10.16
C ALA A 270 5.87 14.87 -11.49
N ARG A 271 6.40 14.03 -12.39
CA ARG A 271 5.88 13.77 -13.75
C ARG A 271 4.36 13.58 -13.74
N ASP A 272 3.88 12.63 -12.96
CA ASP A 272 2.46 12.23 -12.98
C ASP A 272 1.55 13.25 -12.28
N PHE A 273 2.15 14.18 -11.52
CA PHE A 273 1.45 15.29 -10.86
C PHE A 273 1.32 16.52 -11.74
N LEU A 274 2.11 16.65 -12.81
CA LEU A 274 2.11 17.85 -13.68
C LEU A 274 0.71 18.25 -14.16
N PRO A 275 -0.17 17.33 -14.62
CA PRO A 275 -1.55 17.66 -15.02
C PRO A 275 -2.37 18.37 -13.94
N HIS A 276 -1.98 18.23 -12.68
CA HIS A 276 -2.69 18.78 -11.51
C HIS A 276 -2.02 20.03 -10.93
N PHE A 277 -0.95 20.54 -11.54
CA PHE A 277 -0.26 21.75 -11.06
C PHE A 277 -1.11 23.00 -11.24
N SER A 278 -0.94 23.95 -10.33
CA SER A 278 -1.60 25.26 -10.36
C SER A 278 -1.08 26.13 -11.50
N SER A 279 0.23 26.06 -11.77
CA SER A 279 0.94 26.89 -12.75
C SER A 279 1.29 26.10 -14.02
N MET A 280 0.29 25.56 -14.71
CA MET A 280 0.50 24.75 -15.93
C MET A 280 1.34 25.47 -16.99
N SER A 281 1.09 26.76 -17.22
CA SER A 281 1.83 27.55 -18.22
C SER A 281 3.33 27.62 -17.94
N GLU A 282 3.74 27.61 -16.67
CA GLU A 282 5.15 27.67 -16.27
C GLU A 282 5.83 26.31 -16.47
N VAL A 283 5.14 25.21 -16.14
CA VAL A 283 5.59 23.83 -16.43
C VAL A 283 5.87 23.69 -17.92
N CYS A 284 4.88 24.01 -18.75
CA CYS A 284 4.97 23.94 -20.20
C CYS A 284 6.16 24.73 -20.75
N LEU A 285 6.35 25.96 -20.27
CA LEU A 285 7.43 26.83 -20.72
C LEU A 285 8.81 26.26 -20.36
N ILE A 286 9.00 25.79 -19.12
CA ILE A 286 10.28 25.23 -18.67
C ILE A 286 10.65 23.98 -19.47
N LEU A 287 9.69 23.07 -19.69
CA LEU A 287 9.95 21.83 -20.43
C LEU A 287 10.35 22.12 -21.89
N VAL A 288 9.63 23.02 -22.56
CA VAL A 288 9.98 23.43 -23.94
C VAL A 288 11.31 24.16 -24.00
N GLN A 289 11.60 25.09 -23.07
CA GLN A 289 12.89 25.78 -23.03
C GLN A 289 14.08 24.82 -22.82
N LYS A 290 13.88 23.74 -22.07
CA LYS A 290 14.91 22.71 -21.90
C LYS A 290 15.11 21.89 -23.17
N LEU A 291 14.05 21.64 -23.94
CA LEU A 291 14.15 20.98 -25.25
C LEU A 291 14.83 21.89 -26.29
N GLU A 292 14.59 23.20 -26.23
CA GLU A 292 15.25 24.20 -27.08
C GLU A 292 16.70 24.49 -26.67
N SER A 293 17.15 23.96 -25.53
CA SER A 293 18.51 24.20 -25.02
C SER A 293 19.56 23.62 -25.97
N GLU A 294 20.63 24.39 -26.21
CA GLU A 294 21.83 23.89 -26.89
C GLU A 294 22.50 22.75 -26.10
N ASN A 295 22.26 22.66 -24.80
CA ASN A 295 22.79 21.60 -23.96
C ASN A 295 21.98 20.32 -24.12
N ILE A 296 22.58 19.33 -24.80
CA ILE A 296 21.99 18.00 -25.01
C ILE A 296 21.47 17.33 -23.72
N ASN A 297 22.14 17.55 -22.59
CA ASN A 297 21.75 16.93 -21.32
C ASN A 297 20.42 17.48 -20.77
N ASP A 298 20.06 18.72 -21.12
CA ASP A 298 18.76 19.30 -20.77
C ASP A 298 17.65 18.65 -21.60
N ARG A 299 17.90 18.44 -22.90
CA ARG A 299 16.96 17.75 -23.80
C ARG A 299 16.74 16.31 -23.37
N HIS A 300 17.82 15.58 -23.09
CA HIS A 300 17.77 14.19 -22.61
C HIS A 300 16.99 14.04 -21.31
N TYR A 301 17.07 15.03 -20.41
CA TYR A 301 16.26 15.03 -19.19
C TYR A 301 14.76 15.13 -19.50
N VAL A 302 14.35 16.04 -20.39
CA VAL A 302 12.95 16.14 -20.80
C VAL A 302 12.51 14.88 -21.54
N ALA A 303 13.35 14.40 -22.46
CA ALA A 303 13.11 13.20 -23.25
C ALA A 303 12.79 12.00 -22.35
N ARG A 304 13.69 11.72 -21.41
CA ARG A 304 13.62 10.52 -20.57
C ARG A 304 12.46 10.52 -19.58
N TYR A 305 12.16 11.67 -18.97
CA TYR A 305 11.21 11.71 -17.85
C TYR A 305 9.85 12.31 -18.19
N PHE A 306 9.69 13.08 -19.26
CA PHE A 306 8.46 13.85 -19.47
C PHE A 306 7.76 13.59 -20.80
N MET A 307 8.44 13.07 -21.83
CA MET A 307 7.84 12.87 -23.17
C MET A 307 6.48 12.15 -23.13
N ARG A 308 6.36 11.06 -22.36
CA ARG A 308 5.10 10.31 -22.22
C ARG A 308 3.95 11.12 -21.63
N THR A 309 4.25 12.13 -20.81
CA THR A 309 3.26 12.92 -20.09
C THR A 309 2.95 14.24 -20.79
N LEU A 310 3.83 14.72 -21.68
CA LEU A 310 3.66 16.00 -22.38
C LEU A 310 2.31 16.15 -23.11
N PRO A 311 1.74 15.14 -23.78
CA PRO A 311 0.41 15.24 -24.39
C PRO A 311 -0.70 15.61 -23.40
N ASN A 312 -0.58 15.23 -22.13
CA ASN A 312 -1.55 15.52 -21.08
C ASN A 312 -1.31 16.88 -20.39
N VAL A 313 -0.20 17.54 -20.72
CA VAL A 313 0.28 18.78 -20.07
C VAL A 313 0.23 19.96 -21.04
N LEU A 314 0.72 19.79 -22.27
CA LEU A 314 0.75 20.86 -23.27
C LEU A 314 -0.63 21.06 -23.91
N ASN A 315 -1.18 22.26 -23.79
CA ASN A 315 -2.54 22.58 -24.22
C ASN A 315 -2.66 23.82 -25.14
N SER A 316 -1.53 24.47 -25.44
CA SER A 316 -1.48 25.68 -26.26
C SER A 316 -0.79 25.40 -27.58
N CYS A 317 -1.44 25.71 -28.70
CA CYS A 317 -0.91 25.43 -30.05
C CYS A 317 0.51 25.97 -30.25
N ASN A 318 0.79 27.20 -29.81
CA ASN A 318 2.13 27.80 -29.91
C ASN A 318 3.20 27.02 -29.12
N VAL A 319 2.85 26.49 -27.95
CA VAL A 319 3.80 25.71 -27.13
C VAL A 319 4.02 24.33 -27.73
N ILE A 320 2.97 23.74 -28.31
CA ILE A 320 3.02 22.46 -29.01
C ILE A 320 3.90 22.58 -30.26
N ASP A 321 3.76 23.64 -31.04
CA ASP A 321 4.58 23.88 -32.23
C ASP A 321 6.06 24.01 -31.85
N ARG A 322 6.38 24.83 -30.83
CA ARG A 322 7.74 24.93 -30.30
C ARG A 322 8.29 23.61 -29.77
N PHE A 323 7.46 22.80 -29.11
CA PHE A 323 7.83 21.47 -28.64
C PHE A 323 8.22 20.57 -29.82
N ILE A 324 7.38 20.50 -30.85
CA ILE A 324 7.62 19.67 -32.04
C ILE A 324 8.88 20.14 -32.76
N GLU A 325 9.01 21.44 -33.00
CA GLU A 325 10.18 22.05 -33.64
C GLU A 325 11.47 21.76 -32.85
N ALA A 326 11.45 21.87 -31.51
CA ALA A 326 12.62 21.62 -30.68
C ALA A 326 13.06 20.14 -30.72
N ILE A 327 12.10 19.21 -30.72
CA ILE A 327 12.38 17.78 -30.85
C ILE A 327 12.92 17.47 -32.25
N ALA A 328 12.24 17.96 -33.29
CA ALA A 328 12.66 17.75 -34.67
C ALA A 328 14.09 18.27 -34.86
N SER A 329 14.34 19.54 -34.49
CA SER A 329 15.68 20.18 -34.55
C SER A 329 16.74 19.38 -33.78
N GLY A 330 16.41 18.83 -32.62
CA GLY A 330 17.32 17.95 -31.87
C GLY A 330 17.73 16.72 -32.69
N ILE A 331 16.75 16.06 -33.32
CA ILE A 331 16.97 14.87 -34.17
C ILE A 331 17.79 15.23 -35.42
N GLU A 332 17.55 16.38 -36.06
CA GLU A 332 18.34 16.82 -37.23
C GLU A 332 19.82 17.06 -36.88
N ASN A 333 20.11 17.35 -35.61
CA ASN A 333 21.46 17.54 -35.08
C ASN A 333 22.06 16.24 -34.50
N ASP A 334 21.66 15.08 -35.03
CA ASP A 334 22.16 13.74 -34.68
C ASP A 334 21.97 13.35 -33.19
N ASP A 335 20.90 13.82 -32.55
CA ASP A 335 20.53 13.43 -31.18
C ASP A 335 19.82 12.06 -31.16
N VAL A 336 20.62 10.98 -31.24
CA VAL A 336 20.13 9.59 -31.34
C VAL A 336 19.23 9.20 -30.17
N ASP A 337 19.62 9.49 -28.92
CA ASP A 337 18.83 9.15 -27.73
C ASP A 337 17.44 9.82 -27.78
N LEU A 338 17.35 11.05 -28.30
CA LEU A 338 16.08 11.76 -28.46
C LEU A 338 15.19 11.12 -29.53
N CYS A 339 15.81 10.68 -30.64
CA CYS A 339 15.16 9.97 -31.73
C CYS A 339 14.55 8.64 -31.26
N GLU A 340 15.33 7.82 -30.56
CA GLU A 340 14.90 6.53 -30.00
C GLU A 340 13.71 6.72 -29.06
N ILE A 341 13.79 7.69 -28.14
CA ILE A 341 12.69 7.99 -27.21
C ILE A 341 11.44 8.46 -27.94
N LEU A 342 11.57 9.28 -29.00
CA LEU A 342 10.41 9.71 -29.78
C LEU A 342 9.74 8.51 -30.46
N ILE A 343 10.50 7.61 -31.06
CA ILE A 343 10.00 6.38 -31.71
C ILE A 343 9.17 5.55 -30.72
N ASP A 344 9.62 5.43 -29.47
CA ASP A 344 8.95 4.65 -28.43
C ASP A 344 7.61 5.25 -27.97
N VAL A 345 7.45 6.57 -28.06
CA VAL A 345 6.28 7.28 -27.46
C VAL A 345 5.32 7.86 -28.48
N ILE A 346 5.73 8.09 -29.74
CA ILE A 346 4.95 8.85 -30.73
C ILE A 346 3.57 8.26 -31.00
N ARG A 347 3.41 6.94 -30.89
CA ARG A 347 2.12 6.24 -31.06
C ARG A 347 1.07 6.61 -30.02
N TYR A 348 1.49 7.13 -28.87
CA TYR A 348 0.61 7.58 -27.81
C TYR A 348 0.27 9.07 -27.92
N TYR A 349 0.84 9.79 -28.88
CA TYR A 349 0.59 11.21 -29.07
C TYR A 349 -0.70 11.46 -29.88
N PRO A 350 -1.32 12.64 -29.76
CA PRO A 350 -2.45 13.04 -30.58
C PRO A 350 -2.15 12.95 -32.08
N ASP A 351 -3.15 12.53 -32.88
CA ASP A 351 -3.01 12.33 -34.33
C ASP A 351 -2.45 13.57 -35.07
N ASP A 352 -2.84 14.77 -34.63
CA ASP A 352 -2.37 16.02 -35.22
C ASP A 352 -0.89 16.28 -34.91
N TRP A 353 -0.39 15.87 -33.74
CA TRP A 353 1.03 15.94 -33.41
C TRP A 353 1.83 14.92 -34.22
N GLN A 354 1.33 13.68 -34.34
CA GLN A 354 1.97 12.64 -35.15
C GLN A 354 2.15 13.11 -36.60
N ARG A 355 1.13 13.73 -37.19
CA ARG A 355 1.21 14.28 -38.56
C ARG A 355 2.20 15.43 -38.69
N LYS A 356 2.30 16.31 -37.68
CA LYS A 356 3.29 17.40 -37.66
C LYS A 356 4.72 16.84 -37.59
N PHE A 357 4.98 15.89 -36.69
CA PHE A 357 6.26 15.20 -36.65
C PHE A 357 6.60 14.50 -37.97
N ALA A 358 5.62 13.82 -38.59
CA ALA A 358 5.82 13.17 -39.89
C ALA A 358 6.19 14.15 -41.00
N ALA A 359 5.59 15.35 -41.00
CA ALA A 359 5.91 16.41 -41.96
C ALA A 359 7.30 17.00 -41.71
N ASP A 360 7.65 17.29 -40.46
CA ASP A 360 8.93 17.92 -40.11
C ASP A 360 10.12 16.96 -40.28
N LEU A 361 9.90 15.65 -40.13
CA LEU A 361 10.94 14.61 -40.20
C LEU A 361 10.81 13.70 -41.43
N GLU A 362 10.06 14.13 -42.46
CA GLU A 362 9.81 13.35 -43.68
C GLU A 362 11.12 12.90 -44.35
N TYR A 363 12.12 13.79 -44.40
CA TYR A 363 13.40 13.54 -45.06
C TYR A 363 14.31 12.55 -44.31
N LEU A 364 14.02 12.25 -43.03
CA LEU A 364 14.70 11.23 -42.23
C LEU A 364 13.95 9.88 -42.20
N THR A 365 12.80 9.82 -42.86
CA THR A 365 11.96 8.63 -42.92
C THR A 365 12.38 7.73 -44.07
N ASP A 366 12.54 6.43 -43.80
CA ASP A 366 12.71 5.40 -44.82
C ASP A 366 11.37 4.66 -45.00
N PRO A 367 10.67 4.82 -46.15
CA PRO A 367 9.40 4.14 -46.40
C PRO A 367 9.53 2.62 -46.55
N GLU A 368 10.70 2.10 -46.93
CA GLU A 368 10.95 0.66 -47.08
C GLU A 368 11.29 0.01 -45.74
N TYR A 369 12.03 0.72 -44.88
CA TYR A 369 12.48 0.26 -43.57
C TYR A 369 12.20 1.25 -42.44
N PRO A 370 10.91 1.54 -42.14
CA PRO A 370 10.57 2.49 -41.09
C PRO A 370 10.84 1.93 -39.69
N ALA A 371 11.23 2.78 -38.76
CA ALA A 371 11.36 2.43 -37.35
C ALA A 371 10.00 2.14 -36.71
N VAL A 372 8.98 2.93 -37.07
CA VAL A 372 7.62 2.77 -36.55
C VAL A 372 6.59 3.21 -37.57
N TYR A 373 5.38 2.63 -37.49
CA TYR A 373 4.21 3.11 -38.23
C TYR A 373 3.30 3.94 -37.32
N LEU A 374 2.87 5.11 -37.78
CA LEU A 374 1.91 5.99 -37.10
C LEU A 374 0.48 5.41 -37.12
N PHE A 375 -0.44 6.05 -36.41
CA PHE A 375 -1.82 5.57 -36.27
C PHE A 375 -2.55 5.37 -37.63
N ASP A 376 -2.25 6.22 -38.61
CA ASP A 376 -2.83 6.15 -39.96
C ASP A 376 -2.04 5.25 -40.93
N GLY A 377 -1.01 4.55 -40.45
CA GLY A 377 -0.15 3.67 -41.25
C GLY A 377 0.99 4.39 -41.96
N THR A 378 1.19 5.69 -41.73
CA THR A 378 2.34 6.43 -42.27
C THR A 378 3.65 5.88 -41.69
N PRO A 379 4.66 5.54 -42.53
CA PRO A 379 6.00 5.18 -42.03
C PRO A 379 6.64 6.39 -41.35
N PHE A 380 7.39 6.18 -40.26
CA PHE A 380 8.02 7.26 -39.50
C PHE A 380 9.43 6.89 -39.06
N LEU A 381 10.39 7.73 -39.46
CA LEU A 381 11.84 7.60 -39.24
C LEU A 381 12.44 6.29 -39.76
N ARG A 382 13.73 6.30 -40.11
CA ARG A 382 14.44 5.07 -40.52
C ARG A 382 14.75 4.17 -39.33
N SER A 383 14.69 2.85 -39.52
CA SER A 383 15.18 1.87 -38.54
C SER A 383 16.69 1.73 -38.63
N GLU A 384 17.44 2.05 -37.57
CA GLU A 384 18.90 1.82 -37.51
C GLU A 384 19.22 0.35 -37.18
N LEU A 385 18.85 -0.58 -38.06
CA LEU A 385 19.13 -2.02 -37.92
C LEU A 385 20.50 -2.42 -38.49
N GLU A 386 21.57 -1.68 -38.20
CA GLU A 386 22.95 -2.14 -38.46
C GLU A 386 23.92 -1.55 -37.42
N ASN A 387 23.94 -2.09 -36.20
CA ASN A 387 25.12 -2.34 -35.34
C ASN A 387 24.74 -2.43 -33.86
N ASP A 388 24.84 -3.67 -33.34
CA ASP A 388 25.14 -4.09 -31.97
C ASP A 388 24.39 -3.53 -30.74
N GLU A 389 23.91 -4.51 -29.97
CA GLU A 389 23.35 -4.46 -28.62
C GLU A 389 22.03 -3.68 -28.46
N TYR A 390 20.94 -4.44 -28.30
CA TYR A 390 19.71 -3.96 -27.66
C TYR A 390 20.09 -3.25 -26.34
N LYS A 391 20.21 -1.93 -26.37
CA LYS A 391 20.10 -1.11 -25.18
C LYS A 391 18.62 -0.98 -24.91
N GLU A 392 18.12 -1.85 -24.05
CA GLU A 392 16.85 -1.63 -23.38
C GLU A 392 17.02 -0.31 -22.61
N TYR A 393 16.53 0.80 -23.15
CA TYR A 393 16.30 1.97 -22.34
C TYR A 393 15.16 1.58 -21.41
N ASP A 394 15.47 1.37 -20.13
CA ASP A 394 14.49 1.42 -19.06
C ASP A 394 13.91 2.84 -19.04
N LEU A 395 13.02 3.14 -19.99
CA LEU A 395 12.12 4.27 -19.90
C LEU A 395 11.35 4.02 -18.60
N PRO A 396 11.43 4.93 -17.61
CA PRO A 396 10.73 4.73 -16.36
C PRO A 396 9.28 4.47 -16.71
N THR A 397 8.82 3.27 -16.39
CA THR A 397 7.46 2.84 -16.71
C THR A 397 6.48 3.79 -15.99
N ASN A 398 5.18 3.64 -16.22
CA ASN A 398 4.22 4.33 -15.33
C ASN A 398 4.38 3.86 -13.87
N ASP A 399 5.13 2.78 -13.64
CA ASP A 399 5.60 2.41 -12.32
C ASP A 399 6.71 3.39 -11.91
N THR A 400 6.46 4.12 -10.82
CA THR A 400 7.37 5.16 -10.29
C THR A 400 8.70 4.60 -9.76
N THR A 401 8.96 3.31 -9.97
CA THR A 401 9.97 2.47 -9.31
C THR A 401 11.36 2.57 -9.91
N ASP A 402 11.48 3.01 -11.16
CA ASP A 402 12.76 3.16 -11.87
C ASP A 402 13.33 4.58 -11.82
N LEU A 403 12.70 5.48 -11.06
CA LEU A 403 13.16 6.84 -10.90
C LEU A 403 14.34 6.91 -9.90
N PRO A 404 15.36 7.74 -10.18
CA PRO A 404 16.53 7.80 -9.31
C PRO A 404 16.19 8.19 -7.88
N PHE A 405 16.72 7.43 -6.93
CA PHE A 405 16.98 7.87 -5.56
C PHE A 405 18.14 7.10 -4.93
#